data_AF-A0A285REX2-F1
#
_entry.id   AF-A0A285REX2-F1
#
_cell.length_a   1.000
_cell.length_b   1.000
_cell.length_c   1.000
_cell.angle_alpha   90.00
_cell.angle_beta   90.00
_cell.angle_gamma   90.00
#
_symmetry.space_group_name_H-M   'P 1'
#
loop_
_entity.id
_entity.type
_entity.pdbx_description
1 polymer ?
#
loop_
_entity_poly.entity_id
_entity_poly.type
_entity_poly.pdbx_seq_one_letter_code
_entity_poly.pdbx_strand_id
1 'polypeptide(L)'
;MIRLIRYLFLLVLAVVLVTLAMSNRDLVMLQLLPAEAETYLGMNWRLQVPLFLVIFAGMGLGLLIGFVWEYMREMRFRSTARKATKKAANLERELGRLKAKTQGPKDDVLALLEKPRG
;
A
#
# COMPACT_ATOMS: atom_id res chain seq x y z
N MET A 1 2.81 -16.14 -20.90
CA MET A 1 2.31 -15.08 -21.82
C MET A 1 2.34 -13.68 -21.20
N ILE A 2 1.80 -13.45 -20.00
CA ILE A 2 1.78 -12.11 -19.34
C ILE A 2 3.18 -11.49 -19.12
N ARG A 3 4.23 -12.31 -18.90
CA ARG A 3 5.61 -11.81 -18.72
C ARG A 3 6.16 -11.14 -19.99
N LEU A 4 5.89 -11.73 -21.17
CA LEU A 4 6.35 -11.19 -22.45
C LEU A 4 5.67 -9.85 -22.75
N ILE A 5 4.36 -9.75 -22.50
CA ILE A 5 3.60 -8.49 -22.66
C ILE A 5 4.14 -7.42 -21.72
N ARG A 6 4.45 -7.76 -20.46
CA ARG A 6 5.12 -6.82 -19.54
C ARG A 6 6.47 -6.37 -20.05
N TYR A 7 7.32 -7.27 -20.55
CA TYR A 7 8.63 -6.89 -21.08
C TYR A 7 8.53 -6.05 -22.35
N LEU A 8 7.60 -6.36 -23.25
CA LEU A 8 7.32 -5.53 -24.42
C LEU A 8 6.85 -4.13 -24.00
N PHE A 9 5.94 -4.04 -23.05
CA PHE A 9 5.49 -2.76 -22.50
C PHE A 9 6.66 -1.96 -21.90
N LEU A 10 7.51 -2.61 -21.09
CA LEU A 10 8.69 -1.97 -20.50
C LEU A 10 9.71 -1.55 -21.55
N LEU A 11 9.90 -2.35 -22.60
CA LEU A 11 10.79 -2.02 -23.72
C LEU A 11 10.29 -0.78 -24.47
N VAL A 12 9.01 -0.75 -24.82
CA VAL A 12 8.38 0.40 -25.48
C VAL A 12 8.48 1.64 -24.61
N LEU A 13 8.17 1.51 -23.31
CA LEU A 13 8.30 2.59 -22.35
C LEU A 13 9.75 3.10 -22.27
N ALA A 14 10.73 2.19 -22.21
CA ALA A 14 12.14 2.55 -22.16
C ALA A 14 12.58 3.30 -23.43
N VAL A 15 12.16 2.84 -24.61
CA VAL A 15 12.46 3.53 -25.89
C VAL A 15 11.89 4.95 -25.88
N VAL A 16 10.64 5.13 -25.44
CA VAL A 16 10.01 6.45 -25.34
C VAL A 16 10.78 7.35 -24.37
N LEU A 17 11.13 6.85 -23.19
CA LEU A 17 11.89 7.61 -22.18
C LEU A 17 13.28 8.01 -22.71
N VAL A 18 14.00 7.09 -23.35
CA VAL A 18 15.32 7.38 -23.94
C VAL A 18 15.19 8.42 -25.05
N THR A 19 14.18 8.30 -25.91
CA THR A 19 13.93 9.26 -26.99
C THR A 19 13.65 10.65 -26.44
N LEU A 20 12.77 10.75 -25.44
CA LEU A 20 12.51 12.00 -24.74
C LEU A 20 13.78 12.58 -24.10
N ALA A 21 14.61 11.73 -23.47
CA ALA A 21 15.85 12.16 -22.84
C ALA A 21 16.86 12.72 -23.86
N MET A 22 17.05 12.02 -24.98
CA MET A 22 17.94 12.45 -26.04
C MET A 22 17.44 13.72 -26.72
N SER A 23 16.13 13.83 -26.95
CA SER A 23 15.51 15.00 -27.58
C SER A 23 15.49 16.23 -26.67
N ASN A 24 15.41 16.05 -25.35
CA ASN A 24 15.32 17.13 -24.36
C ASN A 24 16.60 17.21 -23.51
N ARG A 25 17.74 17.18 -24.19
CA ARG A 25 19.08 17.32 -23.58
C ARG A 25 19.46 18.78 -23.30
N ASP A 26 18.66 19.72 -23.76
CA ASP A 26 18.91 21.15 -23.60
C ASP A 26 18.93 21.52 -22.12
N LEU A 27 19.88 22.39 -21.77
CA LEU A 27 20.08 22.86 -20.41
C LEU A 27 19.00 23.89 -20.09
N VAL A 28 18.27 23.65 -19.01
CA VAL A 28 17.30 24.59 -18.45
C VAL A 28 17.83 25.09 -17.11
N MET A 29 17.65 26.39 -16.86
CA MET A 29 17.96 26.96 -15.56
C MET A 29 16.88 26.56 -14.57
N LEU A 30 17.25 25.73 -13.60
CA LEU A 30 16.40 25.40 -12.46
C LEU A 30 16.70 26.38 -11.33
N GLN A 31 15.73 27.23 -11.01
CA GLN A 31 15.80 28.15 -9.88
C GLN A 31 15.05 27.53 -8.70
N LEU A 32 15.79 27.13 -7.68
CA LEU A 32 15.26 26.41 -6.52
C LEU A 32 14.70 27.35 -5.46
N LEU A 33 15.17 28.60 -5.46
CA LEU A 33 14.78 29.61 -4.49
C LEU A 33 14.31 30.91 -5.17
N PRO A 34 13.36 31.63 -4.53
CA PRO A 34 12.94 32.96 -4.98
C PRO A 34 14.14 33.92 -5.04
N ALA A 35 14.11 34.88 -5.96
CA ALA A 35 15.18 35.87 -6.12
C ALA A 35 15.40 36.69 -4.84
N GLU A 36 14.34 36.90 -4.05
CA GLU A 36 14.38 37.63 -2.78
C GLU A 36 15.14 36.84 -1.71
N ALA A 37 15.05 35.51 -1.74
CA ALA A 37 15.70 34.61 -0.80
C ALA A 37 17.23 34.54 -0.98
N GLU A 38 17.73 34.90 -2.18
CA GLU A 38 19.16 35.00 -2.46
C GLU A 38 19.82 36.06 -1.56
N THR A 39 19.10 37.14 -1.26
CA THR A 39 19.55 38.22 -0.37
C THR A 39 19.74 37.75 1.07
N TYR A 40 18.90 36.82 1.52
CA TYR A 40 18.93 36.30 2.90
C TYR A 40 19.90 35.14 3.07
N LEU A 41 20.03 34.28 2.05
CA LEU A 41 20.83 33.06 2.12
C LEU A 41 22.22 33.22 1.49
N GLY A 42 22.52 34.38 0.89
CA GLY A 42 23.83 34.73 0.35
C GLY A 42 24.32 33.82 -0.79
N MET A 43 23.44 32.96 -1.32
CA MET A 43 23.79 31.92 -2.28
C MET A 43 22.74 31.85 -3.39
N ASN A 44 23.21 31.87 -4.64
CA ASN A 44 22.38 31.71 -5.82
C ASN A 44 22.06 30.22 -6.03
N TRP A 45 20.90 29.76 -5.59
CA TRP A 45 20.44 28.38 -5.77
C TRP A 45 19.86 28.16 -7.17
N ARG A 46 20.69 28.38 -8.19
CA ARG A 46 20.36 28.18 -9.60
C ARG A 46 21.30 27.13 -10.18
N LEU A 47 20.75 26.09 -10.80
CA LEU A 47 21.52 25.02 -11.42
C LEU A 47 21.07 24.83 -12.86
N GLN A 48 22.02 24.74 -13.78
CA GLN A 48 21.73 24.36 -15.16
C GLN A 48 21.72 22.84 -15.26
N VAL A 49 20.58 22.28 -15.60
CA VAL A 49 20.38 20.83 -15.73
C VAL A 49 19.63 20.52 -17.02
N PRO A 50 19.94 19.38 -17.69
CA PRO A 50 19.13 18.92 -18.80
C PRO A 50 17.65 18.74 -18.42
N LEU A 51 16.73 19.20 -19.27
CA LEU A 51 15.28 19.16 -19.00
C LEU A 51 14.78 17.75 -18.67
N PHE A 52 15.29 16.72 -19.35
CA PHE A 52 14.86 15.34 -19.09
C PHE A 52 15.12 14.88 -17.65
N LEU A 53 16.19 15.36 -17.01
CA LEU A 53 16.49 15.03 -15.61
C LEU A 53 15.44 15.63 -14.69
N VAL A 54 15.01 16.87 -14.96
CA VAL A 54 13.95 17.54 -14.18
C VAL A 54 12.64 16.78 -14.30
N ILE A 55 12.26 16.37 -15.51
CA ILE A 55 11.04 15.61 -15.76
C ILE A 55 11.09 14.25 -15.04
N PHE A 56 12.21 13.52 -15.16
CA PHE A 56 12.35 12.20 -14.55
C PHE A 56 12.42 12.27 -13.03
N ALA A 57 13.14 13.25 -12.48
CA ALA A 57 13.18 13.48 -11.03
C ALA A 57 11.79 13.86 -10.51
N GLY A 58 11.06 14.75 -11.19
CA GLY A 58 9.69 15.11 -10.84
C GLY A 58 8.74 13.93 -10.88
N MET A 59 8.81 13.09 -11.92
CA MET A 59 8.04 11.86 -12.02
C MET A 59 8.39 10.87 -10.89
N GLY A 60 9.68 10.68 -10.61
CA GLY A 60 10.15 9.81 -9.53
C GLY A 60 9.71 10.27 -8.15
N LEU A 61 9.83 11.58 -7.88
CA LEU A 61 9.34 12.19 -6.63
C LEU A 61 7.82 12.07 -6.51
N GLY A 62 7.07 12.32 -7.59
CA GLY A 62 5.62 12.15 -7.62
C GLY A 62 5.21 10.70 -7.33
N LEU A 63 5.92 9.73 -7.89
CA LEU A 63 5.69 8.30 -7.64
C LEU A 63 6.02 7.92 -6.20
N LEU A 64 7.12 8.44 -5.65
CA LEU A 64 7.50 8.25 -4.24
C LEU A 64 6.44 8.82 -3.30
N ILE A 65 5.98 10.05 -3.55
CA ILE A 65 4.92 10.68 -2.77
C ILE A 65 3.62 9.87 -2.88
N GLY A 66 3.26 9.43 -4.09
CA GLY A 66 2.11 8.56 -4.30
C GLY A 66 2.22 7.24 -3.54
N PHE A 67 3.40 6.63 -3.53
CA PHE A 67 3.66 5.40 -2.78
C PHE A 67 3.60 5.62 -1.27
N VAL A 68 4.18 6.70 -0.75
CA VAL A 68 4.11 7.08 0.67
C VAL A 68 2.66 7.34 1.08
N TRP A 69 1.88 8.02 0.23
CA TRP A 69 0.46 8.28 0.48
C TRP A 69 -0.37 7.00 0.51
N GLU A 70 -0.19 6.12 -0.48
CA GLU A 70 -0.86 4.82 -0.53
C GLU A 70 -0.44 3.94 0.66
N TYR A 71 0.82 3.98 1.07
CA TYR A 71 1.32 3.27 2.24
C TYR A 71 0.70 3.79 3.55
N MET A 72 0.59 5.11 3.71
CA MET A 72 -0.11 5.72 4.85
C MET A 72 -1.61 5.38 4.85
N ARG A 73 -2.23 5.30 3.67
CA ARG A 73 -3.63 4.89 3.50
C ARG A 73 -3.84 3.43 3.87
N GLU A 74 -2.98 2.53 3.40
CA GLU A 74 -3.03 1.09 3.65
C GLU A 74 -2.80 0.73 5.13
N MET A 75 -1.92 1.47 5.83
CA MET A 75 -1.69 1.28 7.27
C MET A 75 -2.96 1.43 8.12
N ARG A 76 -3.90 2.31 7.73
CA ARG A 76 -5.13 2.51 8.50
C ARG A 76 -6.10 1.31 8.46
N PHE A 77 -6.04 0.46 7.43
CA PHE A 77 -6.96 -0.67 7.26
C PHE A 77 -6.44 -2.00 7.83
N ARG A 78 -5.14 -2.14 8.05
CA ARG A 78 -4.57 -3.36 8.67
C ARG A 78 -4.97 -3.53 10.14
N SER A 79 -5.32 -2.44 10.82
CA SER A 79 -5.79 -2.50 12.23
C SER A 79 -7.18 -3.14 12.34
N THR A 80 -8.08 -2.86 11.40
CA THR A 80 -9.45 -3.35 11.39
C THR A 80 -9.52 -4.82 10.96
N ALA A 81 -8.78 -5.22 9.93
CA ALA A 81 -8.74 -6.61 9.48
C ALA A 81 -8.20 -7.57 10.55
N ARG A 82 -7.14 -7.17 11.28
CA ARG A 82 -6.58 -7.97 12.39
C ARG A 82 -7.48 -8.01 13.63
N LYS A 83 -8.19 -6.92 13.93
CA LYS A 83 -9.17 -6.88 15.03
C LYS A 83 -10.40 -7.73 14.72
N ALA A 84 -10.87 -7.75 13.47
CA ALA A 84 -12.00 -8.56 13.04
C ALA A 84 -11.69 -10.07 13.09
N THR A 85 -10.51 -10.50 12.62
CA THR A 85 -10.09 -11.91 12.71
C THR A 85 -9.89 -12.38 14.15
N LYS A 86 -9.31 -11.53 15.04
CA LYS A 86 -9.20 -11.85 16.47
C LYS A 86 -10.56 -11.96 17.17
N LYS A 87 -11.52 -11.08 16.82
CA LYS A 87 -12.87 -11.13 17.39
C LYS A 87 -13.63 -12.38 16.92
N ALA A 88 -13.55 -12.74 15.65
CA ALA A 88 -14.15 -13.96 15.11
C ALA A 88 -13.60 -15.23 15.78
N ALA A 89 -12.26 -15.33 15.91
CA ALA A 89 -11.62 -16.47 16.57
C ALA A 89 -11.97 -16.60 18.06
N ASN A 90 -12.18 -15.48 18.77
CA ASN A 90 -12.63 -15.51 20.16
C ASN A 90 -14.10 -15.93 20.28
N LEU A 91 -14.97 -15.44 19.38
CA LEU A 91 -16.39 -15.83 19.35
C LEU A 91 -16.56 -17.32 19.04
N GLU A 92 -15.80 -17.87 18.09
CA GLU A 92 -15.83 -19.31 17.79
C GLU A 92 -15.41 -20.16 19.00
N ARG A 93 -14.40 -19.72 19.76
CA ARG A 93 -13.96 -20.40 20.99
C ARG A 93 -15.00 -20.33 22.09
N GLU A 94 -15.68 -19.20 22.25
CA GLU A 94 -16.76 -19.04 23.22
C GLU A 94 -17.99 -19.88 22.85
N LEU A 95 -18.36 -19.93 21.57
CA LEU A 95 -19.42 -20.81 21.07
C LEU A 95 -19.07 -22.28 21.28
N GLY A 96 -17.81 -22.68 21.07
CA GLY A 96 -17.33 -24.03 21.35
C GLY A 96 -17.44 -24.39 22.85
N ARG A 97 -17.07 -23.46 23.73
CA ARG A 97 -17.18 -23.65 25.19
C ARG A 97 -18.64 -23.67 25.66
N LEU A 98 -19.50 -22.82 25.11
CA LEU A 98 -20.93 -22.81 25.42
C LEU A 98 -21.62 -24.08 24.93
N LYS A 99 -21.33 -24.56 23.71
CA LYS A 99 -21.85 -25.84 23.22
C LYS A 99 -21.39 -27.02 24.09
N ALA A 100 -20.11 -27.04 24.47
CA ALA A 100 -19.58 -28.08 25.38
C ALA A 100 -20.19 -28.02 26.79
N LYS A 101 -20.54 -26.82 27.29
CA LYS A 101 -21.17 -26.63 28.61
C LYS A 101 -22.67 -26.93 28.59
N THR A 102 -23.35 -26.67 27.46
CA THR A 102 -24.77 -27.00 27.26
C THR A 102 -24.99 -28.50 27.08
N GLN A 103 -24.00 -29.24 26.55
CA GLN A 103 -23.98 -30.71 26.53
C GLN A 103 -23.55 -31.36 27.87
N GLY A 104 -23.49 -30.58 28.96
CA GLY A 104 -23.40 -31.12 30.32
C GLY A 104 -24.69 -31.87 30.71
N PRO A 105 -24.74 -32.52 31.90
CA PRO A 105 -25.51 -33.74 32.25
C PRO A 105 -27.03 -33.77 32.01
N LYS A 106 -27.63 -32.70 31.48
CA LYS A 106 -29.03 -32.65 31.06
C LYS A 106 -29.34 -33.64 29.94
N ASP A 107 -28.44 -33.84 28.97
CA ASP A 107 -28.67 -34.78 27.86
C ASP A 107 -28.67 -36.24 28.34
N ASP A 108 -27.83 -36.61 29.32
CA ASP A 108 -27.86 -37.95 29.90
C ASP A 108 -29.15 -38.20 30.71
N VAL A 109 -29.67 -37.18 31.41
CA VAL A 109 -30.93 -37.30 32.16
C VAL A 109 -32.14 -37.32 31.22
N LEU A 110 -32.13 -36.56 30.12
CA LEU A 110 -33.16 -36.64 29.08
C LEU A 110 -33.12 -37.98 28.35
N ALA A 111 -31.93 -38.51 28.03
CA ALA A 111 -31.77 -39.83 27.42
C ALA A 111 -32.23 -40.98 28.34
N LEU A 112 -32.12 -40.81 29.66
CA LEU A 112 -32.66 -41.74 30.65
C LEU A 112 -34.19 -41.62 30.81
N LEU A 113 -34.78 -40.45 30.53
CA LEU A 113 -36.24 -40.23 30.58
C LEU A 113 -36.97 -40.64 29.29
N GLU A 114 -36.29 -40.59 28.14
CA GLU A 114 -36.86 -40.96 26.83
C GLU A 114 -36.93 -42.48 26.61
N LYS A 115 -36.28 -43.28 27.47
CA LYS A 115 -36.32 -44.73 27.40
C LYS A 115 -37.69 -45.23 27.90
N PRO A 116 -38.58 -45.75 27.04
CA PRO A 116 -39.87 -46.24 27.48
C PRO A 116 -39.63 -47.48 28.33
N ARG A 117 -40.23 -47.52 29.53
CA ARG A 117 -40.28 -48.72 30.36
C ARG A 117 -41.06 -49.80 29.60
N GLY A 118 -40.33 -50.74 29.01
CA GLY A 118 -40.83 -52.07 28.66
C GLY A 118 -40.64 -53.00 29.85
#